data_AF-A0A7S1YW80-F1
#
_entry.id   AF-A0A7S1YW80-F1
#
_cell.length_a   1.000
_cell.length_b   1.000
_cell.length_c   1.000
_cell.angle_alpha   90.00
_cell.angle_beta   90.00
_cell.angle_gamma   90.00
#
_symmetry.space_group_name_H-M   'P 1'
#
loop_
_entity.id
_entity.type
_entity.pdbx_description
1 polymer ?
#
loop_
_entity_poly.entity_id
_entity_poly.type
_entity_poly.pdbx_seq_one_letter_code
_entity_poly.pdbx_strand_id
1 'polypeptide(L)'
;MAARRRQNASNTNAALATNDTNRTIKSAKKEQEKKAVDDKIESNKLAETKAAYLAPLPLVMIVLLCSGFLWMLAFRDVMATGRPILGAMDEAMLLFTKSTSFFDDRNGFKSSAGGLSTIKTATTDENNMGGLFVRKVGGAAAIAVHSQKLIPLLFQPGDAYWKMGHFNPMLYTAILGNMAIATFYIFYLDDLKAAGAGKLSMTIVTLLMFEAAVMLSYVLTAKQKVFVPAKSSSIGSKSPSSVTNRIVSRTVAIVSSAIGIIACRDLFFPGQILSPIPRDDIYLEWTGAFFHSPPADEPESEEYELEAPLFIGDKFVSQYLGLNMLIMCLFKFTSAFMIKYGRDRSGPTKCKIIWRAQALGQGLVLFLFRLFTPAAKSASLDLRWHLMMLAYEAFILGLYGYF
;
A
#
# COMPACT_ATOMS: atom_id res chain seq x y z
N MET A 1 -90.57 23.61 -34.94
CA MET A 1 -89.74 22.42 -34.62
C MET A 1 -88.26 22.55 -35.01
N ALA A 2 -87.88 23.31 -36.05
CA ALA A 2 -86.48 23.42 -36.49
C ALA A 2 -85.54 24.17 -35.51
N ALA A 3 -86.03 25.18 -34.78
CA ALA A 3 -85.21 25.95 -33.83
C ALA A 3 -84.78 25.17 -32.57
N ARG A 4 -85.65 24.30 -32.02
CA ARG A 4 -85.32 23.42 -30.87
C ARG A 4 -84.27 22.35 -31.21
N ARG A 5 -84.20 21.88 -32.47
CA ARG A 5 -83.18 20.91 -32.91
C ARG A 5 -81.79 21.54 -33.03
N ARG A 6 -81.68 22.83 -33.40
CA ARG A 6 -80.39 23.55 -33.47
C ARG A 6 -79.78 23.85 -32.10
N GLN A 7 -80.61 24.19 -31.10
CA GLN A 7 -80.15 24.42 -29.73
C GLN A 7 -79.63 23.16 -29.04
N ASN A 8 -80.29 22.01 -29.25
CA ASN A 8 -79.84 20.73 -28.68
C ASN A 8 -78.54 20.22 -29.32
N ALA A 9 -78.32 20.45 -30.62
CA ALA A 9 -77.07 20.11 -31.31
C ALA A 9 -75.88 21.01 -30.88
N SER A 10 -76.14 22.29 -30.62
CA SER A 10 -75.15 23.23 -30.08
C SER A 10 -74.68 22.84 -28.67
N ASN A 11 -75.61 22.44 -27.79
CA ASN A 11 -75.28 22.05 -26.42
C ASN A 11 -74.57 20.68 -26.32
N THR A 12 -74.85 19.75 -27.23
CA THR A 12 -74.12 18.46 -27.30
C THR A 12 -72.70 18.63 -27.83
N ASN A 13 -72.49 19.48 -28.85
CA ASN A 13 -71.15 19.78 -29.36
C ASN A 13 -70.27 20.52 -28.35
N ALA A 14 -70.84 21.44 -27.56
CA ALA A 14 -70.13 22.10 -26.48
C ALA A 14 -69.72 21.12 -25.37
N ALA A 15 -70.63 20.23 -24.95
CA ALA A 15 -70.37 19.21 -23.92
C ALA A 15 -69.29 18.19 -24.36
N LEU A 16 -69.30 17.77 -25.63
CA LEU A 16 -68.28 16.90 -26.24
C LEU A 16 -66.90 17.58 -26.26
N ALA A 17 -66.82 18.86 -26.66
CA ALA A 17 -65.57 19.61 -26.66
C ALA A 17 -64.96 19.79 -25.26
N THR A 18 -65.78 20.06 -24.23
CA THR A 18 -65.30 20.12 -22.84
C THR A 18 -64.82 18.77 -22.30
N ASN A 19 -65.44 17.66 -22.73
CA ASN A 19 -65.02 16.32 -22.29
C ASN A 19 -63.70 15.88 -22.95
N ASP A 20 -63.48 16.22 -24.22
CA ASP A 20 -62.20 15.96 -24.88
C ASP A 20 -61.09 16.82 -24.28
N THR A 21 -61.34 18.11 -24.03
CA THR A 21 -60.35 19.00 -23.40
C THR A 21 -59.97 18.52 -21.99
N ASN A 22 -60.94 18.08 -21.18
CA ASN A 22 -60.67 17.50 -19.85
C ASN A 22 -59.94 16.15 -19.91
N ARG A 23 -60.15 15.35 -20.96
CA ARG A 23 -59.37 14.12 -21.20
C ARG A 23 -57.93 14.43 -21.56
N THR A 24 -57.67 15.42 -22.42
CA THR A 24 -56.32 15.82 -22.81
C THR A 24 -55.55 16.44 -21.64
N ILE A 25 -56.21 17.25 -20.81
CA ILE A 25 -55.60 17.83 -19.61
C ILE A 25 -55.28 16.74 -18.57
N LYS A 26 -56.17 15.76 -18.36
CA LYS A 26 -55.90 14.63 -17.47
C LYS A 26 -54.79 13.71 -17.99
N SER A 27 -54.70 13.47 -19.31
CA SER A 27 -53.62 12.65 -19.88
C SER A 27 -52.27 13.37 -19.78
N ALA A 28 -52.20 14.66 -20.09
CA ALA A 28 -50.98 15.46 -19.98
C ALA A 28 -50.47 15.55 -18.53
N LYS A 29 -51.38 15.70 -17.56
CA LYS A 29 -51.02 15.74 -16.13
C LYS A 29 -50.48 14.39 -15.63
N LYS A 30 -51.07 13.29 -16.08
CA LYS A 30 -50.64 11.92 -15.74
C LYS A 30 -49.29 11.56 -16.38
N GLU A 31 -49.02 12.09 -17.57
CA GLU A 31 -47.76 11.92 -18.29
C GLU A 31 -46.63 12.76 -17.66
N GLN A 32 -46.92 13.98 -17.19
CA GLN A 32 -46.00 14.78 -16.38
C GLN A 32 -45.68 14.13 -15.02
N GLU A 33 -46.68 13.59 -14.32
CA GLU A 33 -46.45 12.86 -13.06
C GLU A 33 -45.60 11.61 -13.27
N LYS A 34 -45.83 10.85 -14.35
CA LYS A 34 -45.02 9.68 -14.69
C LYS A 34 -43.57 10.07 -15.00
N LYS A 35 -43.37 11.14 -15.79
CA LYS A 35 -42.03 11.64 -16.13
C LYS A 35 -41.28 12.15 -14.89
N ALA A 36 -41.95 12.85 -13.98
CA ALA A 36 -41.36 13.29 -12.72
C ALA A 36 -40.99 12.11 -11.79
N VAL A 37 -41.77 11.03 -11.79
CA VAL A 37 -41.45 9.80 -11.05
C VAL A 37 -40.25 9.08 -11.69
N ASP A 38 -40.20 8.98 -13.01
CA ASP A 38 -39.09 8.37 -13.76
C ASP A 38 -37.78 9.16 -13.55
N ASP A 39 -37.81 10.49 -13.64
CA ASP A 39 -36.67 11.38 -13.36
C ASP A 39 -36.19 11.26 -11.89
N LYS A 40 -37.13 11.10 -10.95
CA LYS A 40 -36.82 10.90 -9.53
C LYS A 40 -36.20 9.51 -9.28
N ILE A 41 -36.67 8.48 -9.99
CA ILE A 41 -36.07 7.14 -9.94
C ILE A 41 -34.66 7.17 -10.54
N GLU A 42 -34.47 7.86 -11.66
CA GLU A 42 -33.17 7.96 -12.34
C GLU A 42 -32.16 8.76 -11.51
N SER A 43 -32.57 9.88 -10.92
CA SER A 43 -31.73 10.66 -10.01
C SER A 43 -31.35 9.88 -8.73
N ASN A 44 -32.28 9.11 -8.17
CA ASN A 44 -32.00 8.24 -7.02
C ASN A 44 -31.02 7.10 -7.39
N LYS A 45 -31.19 6.48 -8.57
CA LYS A 45 -30.24 5.47 -9.08
C LYS A 45 -28.86 6.08 -9.31
N LEU A 46 -28.78 7.29 -9.86
CA LEU A 46 -27.52 8.00 -10.08
C LEU A 46 -26.84 8.34 -8.74
N ALA A 47 -27.59 8.81 -7.74
CA ALA A 47 -27.08 9.08 -6.41
C ALA A 47 -26.58 7.81 -5.71
N GLU A 48 -27.31 6.69 -5.85
CA GLU A 48 -26.91 5.41 -5.29
C GLU A 48 -25.65 4.84 -5.97
N THR A 49 -25.52 5.04 -7.29
CA THR A 49 -24.34 4.65 -8.08
C THR A 49 -23.12 5.49 -7.70
N LYS A 50 -23.29 6.82 -7.53
CA LYS A 50 -22.22 7.71 -7.03
C LYS A 50 -21.80 7.31 -5.61
N ALA A 51 -22.74 7.02 -4.72
CA ALA A 51 -22.45 6.55 -3.36
C ALA A 51 -21.83 5.15 -3.33
N ALA A 52 -22.01 4.33 -4.37
CA ALA A 52 -21.33 3.04 -4.50
C ALA A 52 -19.86 3.17 -4.91
N TYR A 53 -19.51 4.30 -5.53
CA TYR A 53 -18.16 4.62 -5.96
C TYR A 53 -17.33 5.26 -4.86
N LEU A 54 -17.91 5.96 -3.89
CA LEU A 54 -17.12 6.68 -2.88
C LEU A 54 -16.61 5.78 -1.75
N ALA A 55 -15.40 6.06 -1.27
CA ALA A 55 -14.84 5.43 -0.09
C ALA A 55 -15.65 5.82 1.17
N PRO A 56 -15.87 4.90 2.12
CA PRO A 56 -16.53 5.23 3.38
C PRO A 56 -15.73 6.28 4.15
N LEU A 57 -16.35 7.43 4.45
CA LEU A 57 -15.66 8.55 5.08
C LEU A 57 -14.94 8.20 6.41
N PRO A 58 -15.53 7.41 7.33
CA PRO A 58 -14.82 7.00 8.54
C PRO A 58 -13.54 6.21 8.24
N LEU A 59 -13.58 5.32 7.24
CA LEU A 59 -12.42 4.55 6.82
C LEU A 59 -11.33 5.47 6.24
N VAL A 60 -11.71 6.43 5.40
CA VAL A 60 -10.78 7.43 4.83
C VAL A 60 -10.06 8.20 5.94
N MET A 61 -10.81 8.75 6.90
CA MET A 61 -10.26 9.54 7.99
C MET A 61 -9.28 8.74 8.84
N ILE A 62 -9.63 7.52 9.22
CA ILE A 62 -8.78 6.68 10.06
C ILE A 62 -7.51 6.26 9.32
N VAL A 63 -7.62 5.89 8.04
CA VAL A 63 -6.44 5.51 7.25
C VAL A 63 -5.51 6.69 7.02
N LEU A 64 -6.04 7.88 6.73
CA LEU A 64 -5.23 9.08 6.60
C LEU A 64 -4.50 9.43 7.90
N LEU A 65 -5.16 9.32 9.04
CA LEU A 65 -4.54 9.61 10.33
C LEU A 65 -3.49 8.55 10.71
N CYS A 66 -3.85 7.27 10.64
CA CYS A 66 -2.97 6.18 11.11
C CYS A 66 -1.87 5.89 10.08
N SER A 67 -2.23 5.51 8.86
CA SER A 67 -1.25 5.24 7.82
C SER A 67 -0.52 6.49 7.35
N GLY A 68 -1.15 7.67 7.33
CA GLY A 68 -0.45 8.91 6.99
C GLY A 68 0.61 9.30 8.01
N PHE A 69 0.32 9.13 9.31
CA PHE A 69 1.32 9.33 10.36
C PHE A 69 2.52 8.38 10.22
N LEU A 70 2.26 7.09 10.01
CA LEU A 70 3.32 6.10 9.85
C LEU A 70 4.09 6.29 8.53
N TRP A 71 3.40 6.69 7.47
CA TRP A 71 4.01 7.08 6.21
C TRP A 71 4.97 8.25 6.39
N MET A 72 4.60 9.26 7.20
CA MET A 72 5.47 10.39 7.52
C MET A 72 6.74 9.97 8.27
N LEU A 73 6.63 9.06 9.25
CA LEU A 73 7.81 8.51 9.95
C LEU A 73 8.73 7.75 8.99
N ALA A 74 8.15 6.94 8.10
CA ALA A 74 8.89 6.21 7.08
C ALA A 74 9.52 7.15 6.03
N PHE A 75 8.83 8.23 5.66
CA PHE A 75 9.35 9.27 4.78
C PHE A 75 10.55 9.98 5.39
N ARG A 76 10.52 10.29 6.69
CA ARG A 76 11.70 10.79 7.40
C ARG A 76 12.86 9.82 7.27
N ASP A 77 12.64 8.52 7.46
CA ASP A 77 13.72 7.53 7.35
C ASP A 77 14.37 7.48 5.97
N VAL A 78 13.65 7.83 4.90
CA VAL A 78 14.19 7.95 3.54
C VAL A 78 14.88 9.30 3.31
N MET A 79 14.20 10.41 3.63
CA MET A 79 14.54 11.75 3.14
C MET A 79 15.25 12.64 4.16
N ALA A 80 15.18 12.31 5.45
CA ALA A 80 15.75 13.09 6.55
C ALA A 80 16.22 12.16 7.68
N THR A 81 16.96 11.11 7.32
CA THR A 81 17.41 10.06 8.24
C THR A 81 18.18 10.68 9.41
N GLY A 82 17.81 10.36 10.65
CA GLY A 82 18.47 10.90 11.83
C GLY A 82 17.97 12.28 12.29
N ARG A 83 17.09 12.95 11.54
CA ARG A 83 16.46 14.20 11.97
C ARG A 83 15.15 13.94 12.72
N PRO A 84 15.03 14.34 14.01
CA PRO A 84 13.79 14.17 14.75
C PRO A 84 12.69 15.09 14.21
N ILE A 85 11.47 14.57 14.04
CA ILE A 85 10.30 15.34 13.58
C ILE A 85 9.15 15.38 14.61
N LEU A 86 9.20 14.53 15.64
CA LEU A 86 8.22 14.53 16.76
C LEU A 86 8.88 14.83 18.12
N GLY A 87 9.97 15.59 18.11
CA GLY A 87 10.70 15.98 19.33
C GLY A 87 11.33 14.80 20.06
N ALA A 88 11.36 14.86 21.38
CA ALA A 88 12.14 13.95 22.24
C ALA A 88 11.77 12.46 22.09
N MET A 89 10.50 12.14 21.82
CA MET A 89 10.07 10.74 21.64
C MET A 89 10.64 10.13 20.36
N ASP A 90 10.85 10.96 19.34
CA ASP A 90 11.42 10.55 18.07
C ASP A 90 12.94 10.45 18.14
N GLU A 91 13.56 11.41 18.81
CA GLU A 91 14.99 11.42 19.06
C GLU A 91 15.46 10.15 19.77
N ALA A 92 14.72 9.69 20.80
CA ALA A 92 15.03 8.43 21.48
C ALA A 92 15.00 7.21 20.55
N MET A 93 14.06 7.16 19.60
CA MET A 93 14.00 6.10 18.58
C MET A 93 15.18 6.19 17.60
N LEU A 94 15.56 7.40 17.20
CA LEU A 94 16.71 7.61 16.32
C LEU A 94 18.03 7.25 17.01
N LEU A 95 18.17 7.55 18.30
CA LEU A 95 19.31 7.12 19.11
C LEU A 95 19.34 5.60 19.28
N PHE A 96 18.21 4.98 19.61
CA PHE A 96 18.08 3.52 19.71
C PHE A 96 18.49 2.81 18.41
N THR A 97 18.28 3.44 17.25
CA THR A 97 18.63 2.86 15.94
C THR A 97 19.92 3.43 15.35
N LYS A 98 20.74 4.15 16.15
CA LYS A 98 21.95 4.88 15.71
C LYS A 98 21.75 5.79 14.51
N SER A 99 20.51 6.15 14.18
CA SER A 99 20.19 6.92 12.96
C SER A 99 20.72 8.36 13.02
N THR A 100 20.96 8.89 14.22
CA THR A 100 21.52 10.24 14.43
C THR A 100 22.96 10.38 13.93
N SER A 101 23.71 9.27 13.77
CA SER A 101 25.09 9.32 13.23
C SER A 101 25.14 9.77 11.78
N PHE A 102 24.05 9.57 11.03
CA PHE A 102 23.92 9.97 9.62
C PHE A 102 23.49 11.44 9.46
N PHE A 103 23.28 12.13 10.58
CA PHE A 103 22.92 13.52 10.65
C PHE A 103 24.11 14.32 11.21
N ASP A 104 24.86 14.99 10.33
CA ASP A 104 26.00 15.84 10.72
C ASP A 104 25.76 17.30 10.31
N ASP A 105 25.45 18.13 11.32
CA ASP A 105 25.23 19.56 11.18
C ASP A 105 26.52 20.39 11.31
N ARG A 106 27.68 19.76 11.57
CA ARG A 106 28.94 20.49 11.86
C ARG A 106 29.54 21.21 10.65
N ASN A 107 29.15 20.81 9.43
CA ASN A 107 29.77 21.29 8.19
C ASN A 107 28.98 22.41 7.45
N GLY A 108 27.92 22.97 8.04
CA GLY A 108 27.31 24.25 7.60
C GLY A 108 26.66 24.32 6.20
N PHE A 109 26.76 23.27 5.38
CA PHE A 109 26.12 23.20 4.06
C PHE A 109 24.80 22.40 4.12
N LYS A 110 23.76 22.97 3.51
CA LYS A 110 22.36 22.51 3.44
C LYS A 110 22.12 21.12 2.82
N SER A 111 23.14 20.28 2.64
CA SER A 111 23.04 18.93 2.05
C SER A 111 23.54 17.78 2.94
N SER A 112 23.84 17.98 4.22
CA SER A 112 24.20 16.88 5.16
C SER A 112 23.08 16.48 6.13
N ALA A 113 21.84 16.87 5.86
CA ALA A 113 20.68 16.68 6.76
C ALA A 113 20.09 15.24 6.76
N GLY A 114 20.92 14.20 6.61
CA GLY A 114 20.45 12.81 6.55
C GLY A 114 19.68 12.44 5.26
N GLY A 115 19.73 13.31 4.25
CA GLY A 115 19.05 13.12 2.97
C GLY A 115 19.73 12.11 2.05
N LEU A 116 19.35 12.10 0.77
CA LEU A 116 19.97 11.22 -0.23
C LEU A 116 21.43 11.61 -0.53
N SER A 117 21.81 12.86 -0.26
CA SER A 117 23.17 13.38 -0.38
C SER A 117 24.15 12.81 0.66
N THR A 118 23.66 12.17 1.72
CA THR A 118 24.51 11.46 2.71
C THR A 118 25.09 10.16 2.13
N ILE A 119 24.55 9.67 1.01
CA ILE A 119 25.03 8.43 0.37
C ILE A 119 26.41 8.67 -0.23
N LYS A 120 27.42 7.99 0.32
CA LYS A 120 28.80 8.01 -0.16
C LYS A 120 29.06 6.84 -1.11
N THR A 121 30.10 6.95 -1.93
CA THR A 121 30.48 5.92 -2.91
C THR A 121 31.24 4.74 -2.32
N ALA A 122 31.68 4.81 -1.07
CA ALA A 122 32.41 3.75 -0.39
C ALA A 122 31.86 3.57 1.03
N THR A 123 31.72 2.32 1.45
CA THR A 123 31.34 1.94 2.82
C THR A 123 32.58 1.81 3.69
N THR A 124 32.55 2.41 4.89
CA THR A 124 33.55 2.26 5.95
C THR A 124 32.82 2.12 7.29
N ASP A 125 33.47 1.58 8.32
CA ASP A 125 32.87 1.47 9.66
C ASP A 125 32.46 2.84 10.21
N GLU A 126 33.29 3.85 9.99
CA GLU A 126 33.03 5.23 10.41
C GLU A 126 31.79 5.82 9.74
N ASN A 127 31.55 5.51 8.47
CA ASN A 127 30.44 6.10 7.73
C ASN A 127 29.18 5.23 7.72
N ASN A 128 29.30 3.95 8.08
CA ASN A 128 28.24 2.93 8.17
C ASN A 128 27.20 3.05 7.02
N MET A 129 27.67 3.12 5.78
CA MET A 129 26.77 3.28 4.61
C MET A 129 25.73 2.17 4.50
N GLY A 130 26.00 0.98 5.03
CA GLY A 130 25.02 -0.07 4.96
C GLY A 130 23.98 -0.05 6.08
N GLY A 131 24.28 0.48 7.27
CA GLY A 131 23.25 0.87 8.24
C GLY A 131 22.32 1.94 7.67
N LEU A 132 22.90 2.94 6.97
CA LEU A 132 22.13 3.96 6.26
C LEU A 132 21.26 3.36 5.15
N PHE A 133 21.78 2.40 4.38
CA PHE A 133 21.04 1.69 3.36
C PHE A 133 19.82 0.98 3.93
N VAL A 134 20.00 0.11 4.94
CA VAL A 134 18.90 -0.65 5.52
C VAL A 134 17.85 0.30 6.11
N ARG A 135 18.27 1.42 6.71
CA ARG A 135 17.34 2.43 7.19
C ARG A 135 16.52 3.07 6.08
N LYS A 136 17.16 3.52 5.00
CA LYS A 136 16.47 4.16 3.87
C LYS A 136 15.58 3.16 3.11
N VAL A 137 16.07 1.95 2.84
CA VAL A 137 15.29 0.91 2.16
C VAL A 137 14.13 0.44 3.04
N GLY A 138 14.35 0.28 4.35
CA GLY A 138 13.30 -0.03 5.32
C GLY A 138 12.21 1.04 5.34
N GLY A 139 12.61 2.32 5.35
CA GLY A 139 11.70 3.45 5.19
C GLY A 139 10.92 3.41 3.87
N ALA A 140 11.56 3.10 2.74
CA ALA A 140 10.87 2.98 1.45
C ALA A 140 9.89 1.80 1.39
N ALA A 141 10.26 0.65 1.98
CA ALA A 141 9.38 -0.50 2.09
C ALA A 141 8.16 -0.17 2.98
N ALA A 142 8.36 0.52 4.10
CA ALA A 142 7.27 0.99 4.94
C ALA A 142 6.37 2.03 4.24
N ILE A 143 6.95 2.98 3.49
CA ILE A 143 6.20 3.89 2.61
C ILE A 143 5.34 3.09 1.64
N ALA A 144 5.87 2.04 1.02
CA ALA A 144 5.12 1.19 0.09
C ALA A 144 3.94 0.49 0.78
N VAL A 145 4.16 -0.08 1.98
CA VAL A 145 3.11 -0.73 2.79
C VAL A 145 1.99 0.26 3.13
N HIS A 146 2.31 1.47 3.59
CA HIS A 146 1.29 2.47 3.92
C HIS A 146 0.62 3.07 2.67
N SER A 147 1.37 3.24 1.59
CA SER A 147 0.85 3.70 0.30
C SER A 147 -0.17 2.72 -0.31
N GLN A 148 -0.03 1.43 0.00
CA GLN A 148 -1.00 0.40 -0.41
C GLN A 148 -2.41 0.66 0.13
N LYS A 149 -2.52 1.36 1.27
CA LYS A 149 -3.78 1.78 1.88
C LYS A 149 -4.19 3.18 1.42
N LEU A 150 -3.24 4.12 1.36
CA LEU A 150 -3.49 5.53 1.05
C LEU A 150 -3.84 5.78 -0.42
N ILE A 151 -3.08 5.22 -1.36
CA ILE A 151 -3.25 5.49 -2.79
C ILE A 151 -4.64 5.07 -3.28
N PRO A 152 -5.17 3.89 -2.95
CA PRO A 152 -6.51 3.51 -3.40
C PRO A 152 -7.64 4.40 -2.86
N LEU A 153 -7.44 5.06 -1.71
CA LEU A 153 -8.38 6.01 -1.14
C LEU A 153 -8.31 7.39 -1.82
N LEU A 154 -7.09 7.84 -2.17
CA LEU A 154 -6.84 9.15 -2.77
C LEU A 154 -7.02 9.16 -4.29
N PHE A 155 -6.64 8.06 -4.95
CA PHE A 155 -6.57 7.90 -6.40
C PHE A 155 -7.30 6.63 -6.83
N GLN A 156 -8.61 6.62 -6.61
CA GLN A 156 -9.46 5.49 -6.93
C GLN A 156 -9.42 5.16 -8.44
N PRO A 157 -9.24 3.88 -8.84
CA PRO A 157 -9.39 3.49 -10.24
C PRO A 157 -10.79 3.78 -10.76
N GLY A 158 -10.90 4.27 -12.01
CA GLY A 158 -12.18 4.64 -12.64
C GLY A 158 -13.23 3.52 -12.68
N ASP A 159 -12.80 2.26 -12.62
CA ASP A 159 -13.61 1.04 -12.65
C ASP A 159 -13.80 0.36 -11.29
N ALA A 160 -13.20 0.90 -10.20
CA ALA A 160 -13.30 0.33 -8.87
C ALA A 160 -14.54 0.81 -8.11
N TYR A 161 -15.20 -0.08 -7.36
CA TYR A 161 -16.39 0.25 -6.55
C TYR A 161 -16.24 -0.32 -5.14
N TRP A 162 -16.48 0.54 -4.13
CA TRP A 162 -16.38 0.14 -2.72
C TRP A 162 -17.48 -0.83 -2.31
N LYS A 163 -18.73 -0.57 -2.71
CA LYS A 163 -19.88 -1.44 -2.39
C LYS A 163 -19.83 -2.82 -3.04
N MET A 164 -19.01 -3.02 -4.08
CA MET A 164 -18.76 -4.33 -4.70
C MET A 164 -17.66 -5.13 -4.00
N GLY A 165 -17.03 -4.55 -2.97
CA GLY A 165 -15.92 -5.18 -2.27
C GLY A 165 -14.66 -5.32 -3.12
N HIS A 166 -14.45 -4.46 -4.12
CA HIS A 166 -13.22 -4.48 -4.93
C HIS A 166 -11.95 -4.26 -4.07
N PHE A 167 -12.10 -3.53 -2.97
CA PHE A 167 -11.02 -3.20 -2.04
C PHE A 167 -10.82 -4.26 -0.94
N ASN A 168 -11.75 -5.20 -0.76
CA ASN A 168 -11.72 -6.16 0.35
C ASN A 168 -10.42 -6.98 0.40
N PRO A 169 -9.90 -7.54 -0.71
CA PRO A 169 -8.62 -8.28 -0.65
C PRO A 169 -7.48 -7.41 -0.12
N MET A 170 -7.39 -6.15 -0.57
CA MET A 170 -6.39 -5.21 -0.09
C MET A 170 -6.59 -4.86 1.38
N LEU A 171 -7.83 -4.68 1.85
CA LEU A 171 -8.12 -4.40 3.26
C LEU A 171 -7.79 -5.59 4.17
N TYR A 172 -8.12 -6.83 3.78
CA TYR A 172 -7.73 -8.02 4.55
C TYR A 172 -6.21 -8.14 4.69
N THR A 173 -5.48 -7.93 3.60
CA THR A 173 -4.02 -7.98 3.64
C THR A 173 -3.43 -6.83 4.45
N ALA A 174 -4.03 -5.64 4.38
CA ALA A 174 -3.64 -4.49 5.21
C ALA A 174 -3.86 -4.74 6.71
N ILE A 175 -4.95 -5.40 7.10
CA ILE A 175 -5.21 -5.80 8.49
C ILE A 175 -4.09 -6.74 8.98
N LEU A 176 -3.75 -7.77 8.19
CA LEU A 176 -2.69 -8.71 8.54
C LEU A 176 -1.32 -8.01 8.64
N GLY A 177 -1.00 -7.12 7.69
CA GLY A 177 0.22 -6.34 7.72
C GLY A 177 0.32 -5.44 8.95
N ASN A 178 -0.77 -4.74 9.30
CA ASN A 178 -0.82 -3.91 10.50
C ASN A 178 -0.60 -4.73 11.78
N MET A 179 -1.25 -5.89 11.89
CA MET A 179 -1.06 -6.80 13.01
C MET A 179 0.38 -7.30 13.11
N ALA A 180 1.01 -7.65 11.98
CA ALA A 180 2.38 -8.13 11.96
C ALA A 180 3.36 -7.04 12.44
N ILE A 181 3.20 -5.79 11.97
CA ILE A 181 4.01 -4.66 12.42
C ILE A 181 3.76 -4.38 13.91
N ALA A 182 2.50 -4.40 14.36
CA ALA A 182 2.18 -4.18 15.78
C ALA A 182 2.84 -5.23 16.67
N THR A 183 2.74 -6.51 16.31
CA THR A 183 3.40 -7.61 17.03
C THR A 183 4.92 -7.45 17.06
N PHE A 184 5.52 -7.00 15.96
CA PHE A 184 6.95 -6.73 15.89
C PHE A 184 7.38 -5.63 16.89
N TYR A 185 6.66 -4.52 16.95
CA TYR A 185 6.94 -3.47 17.95
C TYR A 185 6.68 -3.93 19.39
N ILE A 186 5.68 -4.79 19.60
CA ILE A 186 5.42 -5.39 20.92
C ILE A 186 6.59 -6.29 21.34
N PHE A 187 7.15 -7.08 20.42
CA PHE A 187 8.29 -7.96 20.70
C PHE A 187 9.52 -7.19 21.17
N TYR A 188 9.77 -6.01 20.60
CA TYR A 188 10.89 -5.13 20.99
C TYR A 188 10.53 -4.08 22.06
N LEU A 189 9.33 -4.16 22.64
CA LEU A 189 8.81 -3.05 23.44
C LEU A 189 9.64 -2.77 24.69
N ASP A 190 10.20 -3.81 25.31
CA ASP A 190 10.99 -3.64 26.53
C ASP A 190 12.37 -3.02 26.23
N ASP A 191 13.03 -3.44 25.15
CA ASP A 191 14.27 -2.81 24.67
C ASP A 191 14.04 -1.33 24.30
N LEU A 192 12.93 -1.05 23.60
CA LEU A 192 12.54 0.29 23.20
C LEU A 192 12.20 1.17 24.41
N LYS A 193 11.57 0.62 25.45
CA LYS A 193 11.32 1.33 26.72
C LYS A 193 12.62 1.62 27.46
N ALA A 194 13.53 0.66 27.53
CA ALA A 194 14.84 0.82 28.17
C ALA A 194 15.65 1.94 27.50
N ALA A 195 15.53 2.08 26.18
CA ALA A 195 16.14 3.16 25.40
C ALA A 195 15.34 4.49 25.39
N GLY A 196 14.24 4.60 26.14
CA GLY A 196 13.39 5.81 26.18
C GLY A 196 12.45 6.00 24.99
N ALA A 197 12.51 5.13 23.98
CA ALA A 197 11.66 5.12 22.76
C ALA A 197 10.27 4.46 22.97
N GLY A 198 9.95 4.03 24.20
CA GLY A 198 8.72 3.29 24.50
C GLY A 198 7.43 4.03 24.17
N LYS A 199 7.38 5.37 24.36
CA LYS A 199 6.18 6.16 24.09
C LYS A 199 5.80 6.15 22.60
N LEU A 200 6.75 6.47 21.72
CA LEU A 200 6.53 6.46 20.27
C LEU A 200 6.14 5.06 19.78
N SER A 201 6.83 4.03 20.29
CA SER A 201 6.56 2.64 19.94
C SER A 201 5.12 2.23 20.31
N MET A 202 4.64 2.60 21.50
CA MET A 202 3.26 2.35 21.91
C MET A 202 2.24 3.14 21.07
N THR A 203 2.57 4.37 20.66
CA THR A 203 1.74 5.14 19.73
C THR A 203 1.61 4.42 18.39
N ILE A 204 2.72 3.93 17.83
CA ILE A 204 2.73 3.16 16.57
C ILE A 204 1.85 1.91 16.70
N VAL A 205 2.03 1.12 17.76
CA VAL A 205 1.21 -0.08 18.03
C VAL A 205 -0.27 0.28 18.10
N THR A 206 -0.62 1.34 18.83
CA THR A 206 -2.02 1.75 19.01
C THR A 206 -2.65 2.19 17.70
N LEU A 207 -1.94 2.98 16.88
CA LEU A 207 -2.43 3.40 15.55
C LEU A 207 -2.64 2.21 14.62
N LEU A 208 -1.71 1.24 14.60
CA LEU A 208 -1.81 0.04 13.77
C LEU A 208 -3.02 -0.83 14.17
N MET A 209 -3.18 -1.08 15.47
CA MET A 209 -4.27 -1.89 16.00
C MET A 209 -5.64 -1.22 15.81
N PHE A 210 -5.71 0.10 16.01
CA PHE A 210 -6.93 0.87 15.80
C PHE A 210 -7.33 0.89 14.32
N GLU A 211 -6.38 1.16 13.42
CA GLU A 211 -6.63 1.11 11.97
C GLU A 211 -7.09 -0.29 11.53
N ALA A 212 -6.45 -1.36 12.03
CA ALA A 212 -6.83 -2.74 11.74
C ALA A 212 -8.25 -3.05 12.23
N ALA A 213 -8.62 -2.61 13.44
CA ALA A 213 -9.96 -2.81 13.99
C ALA A 213 -11.04 -2.09 13.17
N VAL A 214 -10.78 -0.87 12.70
CA VAL A 214 -11.73 -0.11 11.87
C VAL A 214 -11.88 -0.74 10.48
N MET A 215 -10.77 -1.15 9.84
CA MET A 215 -10.82 -1.89 8.58
C MET A 215 -11.60 -3.20 8.73
N LEU A 216 -11.33 -3.97 9.79
CA LEU A 216 -12.03 -5.22 10.06
C LEU A 216 -13.53 -4.98 10.26
N SER A 217 -13.89 -3.98 11.07
CA SER A 217 -15.28 -3.59 11.31
C SER A 217 -15.99 -3.20 10.00
N TYR A 218 -15.33 -2.44 9.13
CA TYR A 218 -15.86 -2.12 7.81
C TYR A 218 -16.09 -3.38 6.97
N VAL A 219 -15.08 -4.24 6.86
CA VAL A 219 -15.16 -5.43 6.01
C VAL A 219 -16.23 -6.41 6.50
N LEU A 220 -16.42 -6.55 7.82
CA LEU A 220 -17.45 -7.40 8.41
C LEU A 220 -18.88 -6.83 8.23
N THR A 221 -19.03 -5.51 8.19
CA THR A 221 -20.34 -4.85 8.11
C THR A 221 -20.75 -4.48 6.68
N ALA A 222 -19.80 -4.43 5.74
CA ALA A 222 -20.03 -4.11 4.34
C ALA A 222 -20.84 -5.21 3.64
N LYS A 223 -22.18 -5.05 3.63
CA LYS A 223 -23.07 -5.90 2.81
C LYS A 223 -22.82 -5.58 1.33
N GLN A 224 -22.34 -6.56 0.56
CA GLN A 224 -22.23 -6.47 -0.90
C GLN A 224 -23.65 -6.53 -1.51
N LYS A 225 -24.24 -5.36 -1.74
CA LYS A 225 -25.65 -5.25 -2.18
C LYS A 225 -25.80 -5.02 -3.68
N VAL A 226 -24.73 -4.65 -4.38
CA VAL A 226 -24.82 -4.18 -5.76
C VAL A 226 -23.98 -5.08 -6.66
N PHE A 227 -24.64 -5.84 -7.52
CA PHE A 227 -24.02 -6.52 -8.65
C PHE A 227 -24.17 -5.61 -9.87
N VAL A 228 -23.12 -4.87 -10.24
CA VAL A 228 -23.00 -4.32 -11.60
C VAL A 228 -21.84 -5.05 -12.25
N PRO A 229 -22.03 -5.70 -13.41
CA PRO A 229 -20.89 -6.25 -14.14
C PRO A 229 -19.91 -5.12 -14.41
N ALA A 230 -18.64 -5.31 -14.02
CA ALA A 230 -17.59 -4.34 -14.28
C ALA A 230 -17.63 -3.99 -15.77
N LYS A 231 -17.77 -2.70 -16.12
CA LYS A 231 -17.65 -2.25 -17.50
C LYS A 231 -16.28 -2.75 -17.98
N SER A 232 -16.25 -3.60 -19.01
CA SER A 232 -14.99 -3.98 -19.66
C SER A 232 -14.26 -2.69 -19.99
N SER A 233 -13.10 -2.45 -19.40
CA SER A 233 -12.35 -1.22 -19.64
C SER A 233 -12.17 -1.07 -21.15
N SER A 234 -12.59 0.07 -21.70
CA SER A 234 -12.71 0.34 -23.14
C SER A 234 -11.38 0.34 -23.91
N ILE A 235 -10.28 -0.03 -23.26
CA ILE A 235 -8.96 -0.18 -23.87
C ILE A 235 -8.48 -1.58 -23.51
N GLY A 236 -8.58 -2.50 -24.48
CA GLY A 236 -7.82 -3.75 -24.50
C GLY A 236 -8.01 -4.72 -23.33
N SER A 237 -9.14 -4.68 -22.59
CA SER A 237 -9.36 -5.53 -21.40
C SER A 237 -9.42 -7.01 -21.79
N LYS A 238 -8.26 -7.65 -21.89
CA LYS A 238 -8.16 -9.10 -22.06
C LYS A 238 -8.91 -9.76 -20.90
N SER A 239 -9.56 -10.89 -21.18
CA SER A 239 -10.40 -11.56 -20.18
C SER A 239 -9.62 -11.75 -18.86
N PRO A 240 -10.33 -11.81 -17.71
CA PRO A 240 -9.74 -12.19 -16.44
C PRO A 240 -8.85 -13.45 -16.51
N SER A 241 -9.20 -14.38 -17.40
CA SER A 241 -8.47 -15.62 -17.70
C SER A 241 -7.36 -15.52 -18.74
N SER A 242 -7.04 -14.32 -19.23
CA SER A 242 -6.10 -14.12 -20.33
C SER A 242 -4.69 -14.60 -19.98
N VAL A 243 -3.96 -15.03 -21.02
CA VAL A 243 -2.55 -15.43 -20.93
C VAL A 243 -1.72 -14.34 -20.26
N THR A 244 -2.00 -13.07 -20.60
CA THR A 244 -1.34 -11.91 -20.03
C THR A 244 -1.51 -11.82 -18.50
N ASN A 245 -2.73 -11.92 -17.98
CA ASN A 245 -2.95 -11.90 -16.52
C ASN A 245 -2.27 -13.08 -15.83
N ARG A 246 -2.25 -14.26 -16.46
CA ARG A 246 -1.55 -15.44 -15.92
C ARG A 246 -0.04 -15.25 -15.88
N ILE A 247 0.55 -14.62 -16.90
CA ILE A 247 1.98 -14.29 -16.93
C ILE A 247 2.30 -13.34 -15.77
N VAL A 248 1.54 -12.25 -15.62
CA VAL A 248 1.74 -11.28 -14.54
C VAL A 248 1.65 -11.95 -13.17
N SER A 249 0.57 -12.68 -12.89
CA SER A 249 0.39 -13.36 -11.60
C SER A 249 1.49 -14.39 -11.33
N ARG A 250 1.94 -15.14 -12.35
CA ARG A 250 3.05 -16.11 -12.20
C ARG A 250 4.38 -15.42 -11.93
N THR A 251 4.70 -14.38 -12.68
CA THR A 251 5.93 -13.62 -12.49
C THR A 251 5.97 -12.99 -11.11
N VAL A 252 4.89 -12.30 -10.72
CA VAL A 252 4.76 -11.70 -9.40
C VAL A 252 4.91 -12.77 -8.32
N ALA A 253 4.29 -13.95 -8.48
CA ALA A 253 4.44 -15.05 -7.53
C ALA A 253 5.89 -15.55 -7.43
N ILE A 254 6.57 -15.78 -8.56
CA ILE A 254 7.95 -16.29 -8.55
C ILE A 254 8.90 -15.27 -7.91
N VAL A 255 8.83 -14.01 -8.34
CA VAL A 255 9.72 -12.95 -7.86
C VAL A 255 9.44 -12.62 -6.39
N SER A 256 8.16 -12.52 -6.00
CA SER A 256 7.79 -12.30 -4.60
C SER A 256 8.15 -13.47 -3.69
N SER A 257 8.13 -14.71 -4.18
CA SER A 257 8.60 -15.88 -3.41
C SER A 257 10.09 -15.82 -3.16
N ALA A 258 10.87 -15.48 -4.20
CA ALA A 258 12.31 -15.27 -4.06
C ALA A 258 12.63 -14.22 -2.98
N ILE A 259 12.10 -13.01 -3.13
CA ILE A 259 12.28 -11.91 -2.16
C ILE A 259 11.74 -12.31 -0.78
N GLY A 260 10.60 -13.00 -0.74
CA GLY A 260 9.96 -13.44 0.50
C GLY A 260 10.76 -14.46 1.28
N ILE A 261 11.46 -15.38 0.62
CA ILE A 261 12.35 -16.35 1.30
C ILE A 261 13.48 -15.61 2.01
N ILE A 262 14.11 -14.65 1.33
CA ILE A 262 15.22 -13.87 1.89
C ILE A 262 14.72 -13.01 3.06
N ALA A 263 13.64 -12.26 2.86
CA ALA A 263 13.05 -11.43 3.89
C ALA A 263 12.54 -12.24 5.11
N CYS A 264 12.06 -13.48 4.91
CA CYS A 264 11.73 -14.41 5.99
C CYS A 264 12.98 -14.83 6.78
N ARG A 265 14.05 -15.21 6.10
CA ARG A 265 15.32 -15.54 6.76
C ARG A 265 15.80 -14.35 7.59
N ASP A 266 15.82 -13.14 7.03
CA ASP A 266 16.34 -11.96 7.74
C ASP A 266 15.47 -11.55 8.93
N LEU A 267 14.16 -11.81 8.85
CA LEU A 267 13.25 -11.58 9.97
C LEU A 267 13.48 -12.58 11.11
N PHE A 268 13.57 -13.89 10.82
CA PHE A 268 13.56 -14.93 11.87
C PHE A 268 14.94 -15.45 12.26
N PHE A 269 15.88 -15.45 11.32
CA PHE A 269 17.22 -16.03 11.45
C PHE A 269 18.29 -15.03 10.97
N PRO A 270 18.33 -13.81 11.55
CA PRO A 270 19.35 -12.86 11.16
C PRO A 270 20.73 -13.43 11.51
N GLY A 271 21.63 -13.50 10.54
CA GLY A 271 23.00 -13.95 10.79
C GLY A 271 23.27 -15.41 10.46
N GLN A 272 22.26 -16.18 10.02
CA GLN A 272 22.40 -17.63 9.83
C GLN A 272 22.50 -18.01 8.35
N ILE A 273 23.56 -18.75 8.02
CA ILE A 273 23.77 -19.36 6.70
C ILE A 273 22.85 -20.59 6.60
N LEU A 274 21.79 -20.49 5.80
CA LEU A 274 20.90 -21.62 5.50
C LEU A 274 21.38 -22.32 4.22
N SER A 275 21.89 -23.54 4.33
CA SER A 275 22.52 -24.27 3.22
C SER A 275 21.72 -24.43 1.90
N PRO A 276 20.36 -24.43 1.84
CA PRO A 276 19.65 -24.46 0.56
C PRO A 276 19.36 -23.06 -0.03
N ILE A 277 19.62 -21.98 0.70
CA ILE A 277 19.36 -20.60 0.28
C ILE A 277 20.73 -19.95 0.00
N PRO A 278 20.96 -19.34 -1.18
CA PRO A 278 22.22 -18.65 -1.45
C PRO A 278 22.55 -17.65 -0.34
N ARG A 279 23.86 -17.47 -0.05
CA ARG A 279 24.40 -16.55 0.96
C ARG A 279 23.98 -15.12 0.63
N ASP A 280 22.77 -14.74 1.05
CA ASP A 280 22.16 -13.47 0.66
C ASP A 280 22.10 -12.50 1.85
N ASP A 281 23.18 -12.31 2.61
CA ASP A 281 23.13 -11.54 3.85
C ASP A 281 23.09 -10.01 3.64
N ILE A 282 22.54 -9.53 2.51
CA ILE A 282 22.51 -8.12 2.08
C ILE A 282 22.08 -7.18 3.21
N TYR A 283 21.03 -7.51 3.97
CA TYR A 283 20.49 -6.59 4.99
C TYR A 283 21.25 -6.63 6.32
N LEU A 284 22.21 -7.54 6.50
CA LEU A 284 23.00 -7.72 7.72
C LEU A 284 24.49 -7.47 7.50
N GLU A 285 25.02 -7.88 6.36
CA GLU A 285 26.35 -7.49 5.86
C GLU A 285 26.44 -5.96 5.76
N TRP A 286 25.37 -5.31 5.29
CA TRP A 286 25.37 -3.87 5.13
C TRP A 286 25.22 -3.13 6.46
N THR A 287 24.40 -3.58 7.41
CA THR A 287 24.31 -2.92 8.73
C THR A 287 25.57 -3.03 9.58
N GLY A 288 26.63 -3.66 9.06
CA GLY A 288 27.79 -4.06 9.85
C GLY A 288 27.46 -5.16 10.86
N ALA A 289 26.27 -5.79 10.79
CA ALA A 289 25.85 -6.79 11.77
C ALA A 289 26.67 -8.08 11.64
N PHE A 290 27.10 -8.43 10.43
CA PHE A 290 28.01 -9.56 10.18
C PHE A 290 29.48 -9.20 10.32
N PHE A 291 29.89 -8.01 9.88
CA PHE A 291 31.26 -7.57 10.14
C PHE A 291 31.48 -7.49 11.65
N HIS A 292 30.56 -6.95 12.44
CA HIS A 292 30.75 -6.83 13.88
C HIS A 292 30.53 -8.13 14.69
N SER A 293 29.92 -9.17 14.13
CA SER A 293 29.68 -10.42 14.88
C SER A 293 29.54 -11.62 13.94
N PRO A 294 30.62 -12.04 13.24
CA PRO A 294 30.64 -13.35 12.61
C PRO A 294 30.32 -14.42 13.66
N PRO A 295 29.69 -15.56 13.28
CA PRO A 295 29.55 -16.70 14.18
C PRO A 295 30.92 -17.02 14.80
N ALA A 296 30.93 -17.34 16.10
CA ALA A 296 32.16 -17.78 16.75
C ALA A 296 32.77 -18.94 15.93
N ASP A 297 34.08 -18.88 15.71
CA ASP A 297 34.88 -19.89 15.00
C ASP A 297 34.83 -19.84 13.45
N GLU A 298 34.27 -18.79 12.84
CA GLU A 298 34.40 -18.56 11.39
C GLU A 298 35.71 -17.83 11.06
N PRO A 299 36.40 -18.16 9.95
CA PRO A 299 37.68 -17.56 9.54
C PRO A 299 37.58 -16.03 9.33
N GLU A 300 36.38 -15.54 9.02
CA GLU A 300 36.09 -14.11 8.90
C GLU A 300 36.17 -13.37 10.25
N SER A 301 36.02 -14.07 11.38
CA SER A 301 36.22 -13.48 12.73
C SER A 301 37.69 -13.27 13.06
N GLU A 302 38.55 -14.19 12.59
CA GLU A 302 40.00 -14.16 12.83
C GLU A 302 40.71 -13.21 11.86
N GLU A 303 40.19 -13.01 10.65
CA GLU A 303 40.82 -12.20 9.60
C GLU A 303 40.64 -10.68 9.81
N TYR A 304 39.56 -10.24 10.47
CA TYR A 304 39.20 -8.81 10.55
C TYR A 304 39.22 -8.19 11.96
N GLU A 305 39.54 -8.95 13.03
CA GLU A 305 39.61 -8.45 14.43
C GLU A 305 38.33 -7.72 14.91
N LEU A 306 37.15 -8.14 14.45
CA LEU A 306 35.90 -7.40 14.69
C LEU A 306 35.27 -7.79 16.04
N GLU A 307 35.41 -6.92 17.04
CA GLU A 307 34.97 -7.14 18.44
C GLU A 307 33.60 -6.55 18.81
N ALA A 308 32.90 -5.85 17.91
CA ALA A 308 31.75 -5.02 18.32
C ALA A 308 30.44 -5.85 18.50
N PRO A 309 29.82 -5.88 19.69
CA PRO A 309 28.59 -6.67 19.89
C PRO A 309 27.46 -6.20 18.97
N LEU A 310 26.70 -7.16 18.38
CA LEU A 310 25.50 -6.88 17.59
C LEU A 310 24.56 -5.94 18.38
N PHE A 311 24.49 -4.70 17.94
CA PHE A 311 23.67 -3.70 18.60
C PHE A 311 22.20 -3.97 18.30
N ILE A 312 21.39 -4.05 19.35
CA ILE A 312 19.98 -4.42 19.29
C ILE A 312 19.17 -3.52 18.33
N GLY A 313 19.53 -2.24 18.22
CA GLY A 313 18.91 -1.30 17.28
C GLY A 313 19.19 -1.61 15.81
N ASP A 314 20.38 -2.09 15.49
CA ASP A 314 20.75 -2.45 14.11
C ASP A 314 20.00 -3.73 13.68
N LYS A 315 19.90 -4.70 14.60
CA LYS A 315 19.04 -5.88 14.45
C LYS A 315 17.56 -5.50 14.25
N PHE A 316 17.05 -4.58 15.06
CA PHE A 316 15.68 -4.07 14.93
C PHE A 316 15.42 -3.47 13.54
N VAL A 317 16.32 -2.62 13.03
CA VAL A 317 16.16 -1.97 11.72
C VAL A 317 16.22 -2.97 10.57
N SER A 318 17.12 -3.96 10.65
CA SER A 318 17.22 -5.03 9.64
C SER A 318 15.97 -5.91 9.59
N GLN A 319 15.50 -6.39 10.75
CA GLN A 319 14.25 -7.16 10.83
C GLN A 319 13.02 -6.33 10.44
N TYR A 320 13.01 -5.04 10.76
CA TYR A 320 11.94 -4.12 10.32
C TYR A 320 11.87 -4.02 8.80
N LEU A 321 13.02 -3.92 8.11
CA LEU A 321 13.06 -3.98 6.64
C LEU A 321 12.52 -5.32 6.13
N GLY A 322 13.02 -6.44 6.65
CA GLY A 322 12.56 -7.79 6.29
C GLY A 322 11.03 -7.93 6.43
N LEU A 323 10.47 -7.49 7.55
CA LEU A 323 9.03 -7.51 7.79
C LEU A 323 8.23 -6.70 6.76
N ASN A 324 8.66 -5.46 6.46
CA ASN A 324 7.94 -4.64 5.48
C ASN A 324 8.02 -5.22 4.07
N MET A 325 9.17 -5.80 3.69
CA MET A 325 9.33 -6.52 2.42
C MET A 325 8.40 -7.75 2.35
N LEU A 326 8.26 -8.51 3.44
CA LEU A 326 7.31 -9.61 3.53
C LEU A 326 5.86 -9.16 3.36
N ILE A 327 5.48 -8.05 3.98
CA ILE A 327 4.12 -7.50 3.84
C ILE A 327 3.86 -7.06 2.40
N MET A 328 4.83 -6.44 1.72
CA MET A 328 4.74 -6.15 0.28
C MET A 328 4.57 -7.43 -0.55
N CYS A 329 5.35 -8.47 -0.26
CA CYS A 329 5.18 -9.80 -0.87
C CYS A 329 3.79 -10.39 -0.59
N LEU A 330 3.23 -10.19 0.61
CA LEU A 330 1.89 -10.65 0.95
C LEU A 330 0.81 -10.00 0.08
N PHE A 331 0.86 -8.68 -0.15
CA PHE A 331 -0.05 -7.99 -1.08
C PHE A 331 0.03 -8.58 -2.49
N LYS A 332 1.24 -8.85 -2.95
CA LYS A 332 1.51 -9.45 -4.25
C LYS A 332 0.97 -10.88 -4.33
N PHE A 333 1.15 -11.69 -3.28
CA PHE A 333 0.57 -13.03 -3.18
C PHE A 333 -0.95 -13.02 -3.14
N THR A 334 -1.57 -12.09 -2.41
CA THR A 334 -3.02 -11.90 -2.43
C THR A 334 -3.50 -11.67 -3.87
N SER A 335 -2.80 -10.83 -4.64
CA SER A 335 -3.15 -10.58 -6.04
C SER A 335 -2.92 -11.78 -6.97
N ALA A 336 -1.91 -12.60 -6.71
CA ALA A 336 -1.59 -13.75 -7.54
C ALA A 336 -2.49 -14.97 -7.27
N PHE A 337 -2.87 -15.20 -6.00
CA PHE A 337 -3.51 -16.45 -5.57
C PHE A 337 -4.91 -16.30 -4.98
N MET A 338 -5.17 -15.22 -4.22
CA MET A 338 -6.44 -15.09 -3.48
C MET A 338 -7.54 -14.41 -4.29
N ILE A 339 -7.17 -13.51 -5.21
CA ILE A 339 -8.14 -12.83 -6.08
C ILE A 339 -8.60 -13.79 -7.17
N LYS A 340 -9.83 -14.29 -7.03
CA LYS A 340 -10.47 -15.13 -8.06
C LYS A 340 -10.98 -14.26 -9.21
N TYR A 341 -10.63 -14.66 -10.41
CA TYR A 341 -11.17 -14.13 -11.67
C TYR A 341 -12.58 -14.71 -11.93
N GLY A 342 -13.57 -14.28 -11.14
CA GLY A 342 -14.93 -14.82 -11.09
C GLY A 342 -15.87 -14.34 -12.20
N ARG A 343 -17.15 -14.75 -12.12
CA ARG A 343 -18.24 -14.38 -13.05
C ARG A 343 -18.50 -12.87 -13.10
N ASP A 344 -18.20 -12.16 -12.03
CA ASP A 344 -18.31 -10.70 -11.91
C ASP A 344 -17.24 -9.93 -12.70
N ARG A 345 -16.22 -10.63 -13.22
CA ARG A 345 -15.09 -10.09 -13.99
C ARG A 345 -14.31 -8.98 -13.26
N SER A 346 -14.48 -8.84 -11.95
CA SER A 346 -13.85 -7.79 -11.13
C SER A 346 -12.40 -8.10 -10.73
N GLY A 347 -11.95 -9.35 -10.93
CA GLY A 347 -10.61 -9.80 -10.56
C GLY A 347 -9.49 -8.87 -11.04
N PRO A 348 -9.44 -8.47 -12.33
CA PRO A 348 -8.41 -7.56 -12.82
C PRO A 348 -8.43 -6.20 -12.11
N THR A 349 -9.61 -5.62 -11.86
CA THR A 349 -9.76 -4.36 -11.12
C THR A 349 -9.21 -4.48 -9.70
N LYS A 350 -9.54 -5.58 -9.00
CA LYS A 350 -9.02 -5.89 -7.66
C LYS A 350 -7.50 -6.01 -7.65
N CYS A 351 -6.92 -6.65 -8.67
CA CYS A 351 -5.47 -6.73 -8.85
C CYS A 351 -4.84 -5.37 -9.14
N LYS A 352 -5.43 -4.56 -10.04
CA LYS A 352 -4.92 -3.22 -10.39
C LYS A 352 -4.85 -2.28 -9.18
N ILE A 353 -5.79 -2.38 -8.24
CA ILE A 353 -5.74 -1.64 -6.97
C ILE A 353 -4.44 -1.94 -6.20
N ILE A 354 -4.04 -3.21 -6.15
CA ILE A 354 -2.80 -3.64 -5.49
C ILE A 354 -1.58 -3.24 -6.32
N TRP A 355 -1.57 -3.59 -7.61
CA TRP A 355 -0.41 -3.43 -8.48
C TRP A 355 0.03 -1.98 -8.65
N ARG A 356 -0.91 -1.02 -8.71
CA ARG A 356 -0.56 0.41 -8.84
C ARG A 356 0.27 0.93 -7.66
N ALA A 357 -0.12 0.57 -6.44
CA ALA A 357 0.58 1.02 -5.24
C ALA A 357 1.89 0.24 -5.05
N GLN A 358 1.89 -1.08 -5.31
CA GLN A 358 3.12 -1.89 -5.29
C GLN A 358 4.14 -1.41 -6.34
N ALA A 359 3.71 -1.03 -7.55
CA ALA A 359 4.61 -0.50 -8.58
C ALA A 359 5.33 0.77 -8.13
N LEU A 360 4.61 1.70 -7.49
CA LEU A 360 5.20 2.93 -6.94
C LEU A 360 6.15 2.64 -5.78
N GLY A 361 5.71 1.78 -4.85
CA GLY A 361 6.52 1.38 -3.71
C GLY A 361 7.82 0.68 -4.12
N GLN A 362 7.73 -0.28 -5.05
CA GLN A 362 8.89 -0.97 -5.60
C GLN A 362 9.77 -0.06 -6.43
N GLY A 363 9.19 0.89 -7.17
CA GLY A 363 9.96 1.91 -7.87
C GLY A 363 10.81 2.73 -6.91
N LEU A 364 10.28 3.10 -5.74
CA LEU A 364 11.03 3.82 -4.71
C LEU A 364 12.14 2.94 -4.08
N VAL A 365 11.83 1.69 -3.74
CA VAL A 365 12.82 0.73 -3.23
C VAL A 365 13.93 0.55 -4.25
N LEU A 366 13.59 0.26 -5.51
CA LEU A 366 14.54 0.11 -6.62
C LEU A 366 15.41 1.34 -6.82
N PHE A 367 14.82 2.54 -6.74
CA PHE A 367 15.55 3.80 -6.84
C PHE A 367 16.62 3.90 -5.75
N LEU A 368 16.30 3.55 -4.49
CA LEU A 368 17.28 3.54 -3.41
C LEU A 368 18.37 2.49 -3.62
N PHE A 369 18.00 1.24 -3.98
CA PHE A 369 18.97 0.21 -4.36
C PHE A 369 19.94 0.71 -5.44
N ARG A 370 19.43 1.47 -6.41
CA ARG A 370 20.25 2.05 -7.48
C ARG A 370 21.19 3.16 -6.98
N LEU A 371 20.72 4.03 -6.08
CA LEU A 371 21.55 5.08 -5.48
C LEU A 371 22.70 4.52 -4.65
N PHE A 372 22.48 3.40 -3.96
CA PHE A 372 23.51 2.73 -3.18
C PHE A 372 24.40 1.79 -3.99
N THR A 373 24.13 1.56 -5.29
CA THR A 373 24.98 0.72 -6.14
C THR A 373 26.47 1.12 -6.16
N PRO A 374 26.85 2.41 -6.12
CA PRO A 374 28.27 2.79 -6.01
C PRO A 374 28.89 2.35 -4.69
N ALA A 375 28.18 2.51 -3.56
CA ALA A 375 28.59 2.01 -2.25
C ALA A 375 28.64 0.47 -2.22
N ALA A 376 27.83 -0.16 -3.06
CA ALA A 376 27.74 -1.60 -3.27
C ALA A 376 28.84 -2.20 -4.13
N LYS A 377 29.87 -1.46 -4.54
CA LYS A 377 30.95 -2.06 -5.34
C LYS A 377 31.71 -3.16 -4.59
N SER A 378 31.65 -3.17 -3.26
CA SER A 378 32.09 -4.26 -2.38
C SER A 378 30.99 -5.29 -2.06
N ALA A 379 29.74 -5.04 -2.46
CA ALA A 379 28.62 -5.92 -2.13
C ALA A 379 28.52 -7.10 -3.06
N SER A 380 28.02 -8.20 -2.50
CA SER A 380 27.92 -9.51 -3.12
C SER A 380 27.15 -9.51 -4.45
N LEU A 381 27.31 -10.60 -5.21
CA LEU A 381 26.56 -10.91 -6.42
C LEU A 381 25.03 -10.78 -6.22
N ASP A 382 24.57 -10.91 -4.98
CA ASP A 382 23.16 -11.02 -4.59
C ASP A 382 22.42 -9.67 -4.66
N LEU A 383 23.10 -8.55 -4.38
CA LEU A 383 22.47 -7.22 -4.52
C LEU A 383 22.05 -6.96 -5.98
N ARG A 384 22.85 -7.43 -6.93
CA ARG A 384 22.54 -7.29 -8.37
C ARG A 384 21.33 -8.13 -8.76
N TRP A 385 21.19 -9.31 -8.18
CA TRP A 385 20.05 -10.19 -8.41
C TRP A 385 18.78 -9.61 -7.78
N HIS A 386 18.85 -9.12 -6.54
CA HIS A 386 17.75 -8.40 -5.88
C HIS A 386 17.29 -7.19 -6.69
N LEU A 387 18.24 -6.37 -7.18
CA LEU A 387 17.95 -5.20 -8.01
C LEU A 387 17.28 -5.59 -9.33
N MET A 388 17.74 -6.66 -9.98
CA MET A 388 17.13 -7.19 -11.21
C MET A 388 15.70 -7.68 -10.96
N MET A 389 15.48 -8.44 -9.88
CA MET A 389 14.17 -8.98 -9.52
C MET A 389 13.18 -7.87 -9.19
N LEU A 390 13.57 -6.90 -8.36
CA LEU A 390 12.76 -5.73 -8.04
C LEU A 390 12.47 -4.87 -9.28
N ALA A 391 13.45 -4.69 -10.17
CA ALA A 391 13.25 -3.95 -11.42
C ALA A 391 12.24 -4.62 -12.34
N TYR A 392 12.36 -5.93 -12.52
CA TYR A 392 11.46 -6.71 -13.36
C TYR A 392 10.02 -6.70 -12.81
N GLU A 393 9.88 -6.85 -11.49
CA GLU A 393 8.58 -6.81 -10.82
C GLU A 393 7.96 -5.42 -10.87
N ALA A 394 8.72 -4.35 -10.58
CA ALA A 394 8.25 -2.97 -10.65
C ALA A 394 7.79 -2.61 -12.07
N PHE A 395 8.53 -3.04 -13.09
CA PHE A 395 8.17 -2.83 -14.49
C PHE A 395 6.86 -3.52 -14.86
N ILE A 396 6.71 -4.81 -14.51
CA ILE A 396 5.48 -5.57 -14.81
C ILE A 396 4.28 -4.99 -14.06
N LEU A 397 4.43 -4.70 -12.77
CA LEU A 397 3.35 -4.10 -11.98
C LEU A 397 2.98 -2.70 -12.49
N GLY A 398 3.96 -1.91 -12.93
CA GLY A 398 3.74 -0.60 -13.53
C GLY A 398 2.98 -0.70 -14.85
N LEU A 399 3.44 -1.57 -15.75
CA LEU A 399 2.82 -1.78 -17.05
C LEU A 399 1.35 -2.23 -16.91
N TYR A 400 1.07 -3.24 -16.09
CA TYR A 400 -0.27 -3.82 -15.99
C TYR A 400 -1.16 -3.17 -14.91
N GLY A 401 -0.58 -2.40 -14.01
CA GLY A 401 -1.31 -1.58 -13.04
C GLY A 401 -1.89 -0.32 -13.67
N TYR A 402 -1.11 0.36 -14.52
CA TYR A 402 -1.47 1.65 -15.10
C TYR A 402 -2.03 1.56 -16.52
N PHE A 403 -1.50 0.66 -17.35
CA PHE A 403 -1.96 0.41 -18.72
C PHE A 403 -2.84 -0.86 -18.78
#